data_AF-A0A2D5VNZ2-F1
#
_entry.id   AF-A0A2D5VNZ2-F1
#
_cell.length_a   1.000
_cell.length_b   1.000
_cell.length_c   1.000
_cell.angle_alpha   90.00
_cell.angle_beta   90.00
_cell.angle_gamma   90.00
#
_symmetry.space_group_name_H-M   'P 1'
#
loop_
_entity.id
_entity.type
_entity.pdbx_description
1 polymer ?
#
loop_
_entity_poly.entity_id
_entity_poly.type
_entity_poly.pdbx_seq_one_letter_code
_entity_poly.pdbx_strand_id
1 'polypeptide(L)'
;MQVIPSEIGQLTSLKELDLYNNQIQVISQETGQLSSLEELDLYMNEIQVIPLEIGKCKSLAVFKISENPIENPKSLEQLKYDYKKQYKEAVSVNQALIPYVDKDSISVVTSYITTYKFK
;
A
#
# COMPACT_ATOMS: atom_id res chain seq x y z
N MET A 1 5.48 19.58 -1.23
CA MET A 1 4.94 18.26 -0.87
C MET A 1 3.43 18.34 -0.96
N GLN A 2 2.85 17.68 -1.97
CA GLN A 2 1.42 17.58 -2.16
C GLN A 2 0.98 16.14 -1.84
N VAL A 3 -0.08 16.01 -1.04
CA VAL A 3 -0.55 14.74 -0.50
C VAL A 3 -2.04 14.63 -0.76
N ILE A 4 -2.52 13.43 -1.06
CA ILE A 4 -3.96 13.16 -1.05
C ILE A 4 -4.41 13.29 0.42
N PRO A 5 -5.32 14.21 0.76
CA PRO A 5 -5.74 14.42 2.15
C PRO A 5 -6.37 13.15 2.74
N SER A 6 -6.18 12.93 4.04
CA SER A 6 -6.74 11.74 4.71
C SER A 6 -8.27 11.76 4.72
N GLU A 7 -8.87 12.94 4.66
CA GLU A 7 -10.32 13.16 4.56
C GLU A 7 -10.93 12.54 3.30
N ILE A 8 -10.12 12.23 2.27
CA ILE A 8 -10.61 11.51 1.08
C ILE A 8 -11.26 10.18 1.48
N GLY A 9 -10.75 9.51 2.52
CA GLY A 9 -11.26 8.21 2.98
C GLY A 9 -12.70 8.25 3.47
N GLN A 10 -13.24 9.44 3.76
CA GLN A 10 -14.65 9.62 4.14
C GLN A 10 -15.60 9.51 2.94
N LEU A 11 -15.10 9.68 1.71
CA LEU A 11 -15.87 9.60 0.47
C LEU A 11 -16.11 8.15 0.05
N THR A 12 -16.68 7.34 0.94
CA THR A 12 -16.86 5.89 0.74
C THR A 12 -17.76 5.51 -0.45
N SER A 13 -18.54 6.45 -0.98
CA SER A 13 -19.37 6.29 -2.19
C SER A 13 -18.70 6.78 -3.48
N LEU A 14 -17.48 7.31 -3.40
CA LEU A 14 -16.73 7.78 -4.57
C LEU A 14 -16.40 6.59 -5.48
N LYS A 15 -16.73 6.71 -6.77
CA LYS A 15 -16.49 5.69 -7.79
C LYS A 15 -15.26 5.98 -8.64
N GLU A 16 -15.01 7.25 -8.93
CA GLU A 16 -13.91 7.67 -9.80
C GLU A 16 -13.16 8.82 -9.12
N LEU A 17 -11.83 8.70 -9.08
CA LEU A 17 -10.94 9.74 -8.59
C LEU A 17 -9.88 10.01 -9.67
N ASP A 18 -10.06 11.10 -10.41
CA ASP A 18 -9.12 11.57 -11.42
C ASP A 18 -8.24 12.68 -10.84
N LEU A 19 -6.94 12.40 -10.79
CA LEU A 19 -5.88 13.29 -10.31
C LEU A 19 -4.72 13.32 -11.34
N TYR A 20 -5.03 13.09 -12.62
CA TYR A 20 -4.10 13.17 -13.73
C TYR A 20 -3.29 14.47 -13.73
N ASN A 21 -1.98 14.37 -13.96
CA ASN A 21 -1.08 15.49 -14.20
C ASN A 21 -1.08 16.55 -13.07
N ASN A 22 -0.85 16.10 -11.85
CA ASN A 22 -0.67 16.94 -10.66
C ASN A 22 0.76 16.80 -10.09
N GLN A 23 1.02 17.39 -8.93
CA GLN A 23 2.31 17.32 -8.23
C GLN A 23 2.22 16.44 -6.97
N ILE A 24 1.34 15.43 -6.99
CA ILE A 24 1.10 14.56 -5.82
C ILE A 24 2.34 13.71 -5.57
N GLN A 25 2.82 13.74 -4.33
CA GLN A 25 3.99 12.99 -3.88
C GLN A 25 3.63 11.80 -3.00
N VAL A 26 2.50 11.88 -2.29
CA VAL A 26 2.08 10.89 -1.30
C VAL A 26 0.60 10.56 -1.48
N ILE A 27 0.33 9.26 -1.60
CA ILE A 27 -1.03 8.69 -1.45
C ILE A 27 -1.23 8.43 0.04
N SER A 28 -2.26 9.02 0.64
CA SER A 28 -2.60 8.74 2.04
C SER A 28 -3.10 7.30 2.21
N GLN A 29 -2.78 6.69 3.35
CA GLN A 29 -3.26 5.34 3.70
C GLN A 29 -4.80 5.28 3.72
N GLU A 30 -5.47 6.40 3.99
CA GLU A 30 -6.93 6.54 4.01
C GLU A 30 -7.57 6.43 2.61
N THR A 31 -6.79 6.55 1.53
CA THR A 31 -7.25 6.20 0.17
C THR A 31 -7.77 4.76 0.13
N GLY A 32 -7.21 3.87 0.95
CA GLY A 32 -7.69 2.49 1.12
C GLY A 32 -9.11 2.35 1.71
N GLN A 33 -9.71 3.42 2.24
CA GLN A 33 -11.07 3.42 2.78
C GLN A 33 -12.14 3.64 1.71
N LEU A 34 -11.75 4.01 0.48
CA LEU A 34 -12.63 4.24 -0.66
C LEU A 34 -13.17 2.91 -1.21
N SER A 35 -14.08 2.29 -0.46
CA SER A 35 -14.59 0.94 -0.73
C SER A 35 -15.37 0.82 -2.04
N SER A 36 -15.99 1.90 -2.52
CA SER A 36 -16.73 1.96 -3.78
C SER A 36 -15.90 2.47 -4.96
N LEU A 37 -14.61 2.79 -4.78
CA LEU A 37 -13.77 3.34 -5.85
C LEU A 37 -13.51 2.26 -6.91
N GLU A 38 -13.87 2.57 -8.14
CA GLU A 38 -13.75 1.73 -9.33
C GLU A 38 -12.57 2.17 -10.20
N GLU A 39 -12.30 3.47 -10.29
CA GLU A 39 -11.18 4.05 -11.03
C GLU A 39 -10.39 5.07 -10.21
N LEU A 40 -9.06 4.92 -10.21
CA LEU A 40 -8.09 5.86 -9.65
C LEU A 40 -7.05 6.23 -10.71
N ASP A 41 -7.07 7.49 -11.15
CA ASP A 41 -6.09 8.04 -12.09
C ASP A 41 -5.10 8.95 -11.36
N LEU A 42 -3.85 8.49 -11.25
CA LEU A 42 -2.70 9.20 -10.70
C LEU A 42 -1.59 9.34 -11.75
N TYR A 43 -1.90 9.17 -13.03
CA TYR A 43 -0.93 9.29 -14.11
C TYR A 43 -0.27 10.67 -14.13
N MET A 44 1.04 10.73 -14.43
CA MET A 44 1.84 11.96 -14.43
C MET A 44 1.79 12.70 -13.09
N ASN A 45 2.39 12.12 -12.05
CA ASN A 45 2.53 12.76 -10.75
C ASN A 45 3.97 12.58 -10.21
N GLU A 46 4.22 12.91 -8.95
CA GLU A 46 5.52 12.82 -8.28
C GLU A 46 5.54 11.73 -7.18
N ILE A 47 4.68 10.71 -7.31
CA ILE A 47 4.48 9.67 -6.28
C ILE A 47 5.71 8.77 -6.21
N GLN A 48 6.26 8.66 -5.00
CA GLN A 48 7.45 7.83 -4.73
C GLN A 48 7.10 6.47 -4.15
N VAL A 49 6.01 6.38 -3.38
CA VAL A 49 5.62 5.16 -2.66
C VAL A 49 4.12 4.93 -2.81
N ILE A 50 3.76 3.68 -3.07
CA ILE A 50 2.37 3.22 -3.03
C ILE A 50 2.09 2.60 -1.65
N PRO A 51 1.13 3.10 -0.88
CA PRO A 51 0.78 2.52 0.41
C PRO A 51 0.15 1.14 0.23
N LEU A 52 0.42 0.24 1.17
CA LEU A 52 -0.12 -1.12 1.20
C LEU A 52 -1.67 -1.09 1.21
N GLU A 53 -2.22 -0.06 1.84
CA GLU A 53 -3.63 0.18 2.04
C GLU A 53 -4.40 0.38 0.74
N ILE A 54 -3.74 0.69 -0.38
CA ILE A 54 -4.43 0.77 -1.68
C ILE A 54 -5.13 -0.55 -2.01
N GLY A 55 -4.59 -1.68 -1.55
CA GLY A 55 -5.20 -3.01 -1.68
C GLY A 55 -6.51 -3.20 -0.89
N LYS A 56 -6.91 -2.23 -0.05
CA LYS A 56 -8.21 -2.24 0.64
C LYS A 56 -9.35 -1.67 -0.22
N CYS A 57 -9.05 -1.02 -1.35
CA CYS A 57 -10.06 -0.54 -2.31
C CYS A 57 -10.65 -1.71 -3.10
N LYS A 58 -11.63 -2.41 -2.49
CA LYS A 58 -12.16 -3.68 -3.03
C LYS A 58 -12.82 -3.59 -4.40
N SER A 59 -13.32 -2.42 -4.76
CA SER A 59 -14.02 -2.19 -6.04
C SER A 59 -13.08 -1.68 -7.14
N LEU A 60 -11.81 -1.42 -6.83
CA LEU A 60 -10.88 -0.75 -7.74
C LEU A 60 -10.53 -1.67 -8.91
N ALA A 61 -11.00 -1.30 -10.09
CA ALA A 61 -10.81 -2.04 -11.34
C ALA A 61 -9.74 -1.40 -12.22
N VAL A 62 -9.61 -0.07 -12.17
CA VAL A 62 -8.66 0.69 -12.98
C VAL A 62 -7.76 1.51 -12.06
N PHE A 63 -6.45 1.26 -12.13
CA PHE A 63 -5.45 2.04 -11.39
C PHE A 63 -4.35 2.50 -12.33
N LYS A 64 -4.36 3.78 -12.69
CA LYS A 64 -3.34 4.40 -13.57
C LYS A 64 -2.35 5.16 -12.71
N ILE A 65 -1.09 4.72 -12.68
CA ILE A 65 -0.04 5.36 -11.88
C ILE A 65 1.28 5.52 -12.64
N SER A 66 1.28 5.25 -13.94
CA SER A 66 2.46 5.45 -14.79
C SER A 66 2.90 6.93 -14.80
N GLU A 67 4.13 7.20 -15.25
CA GLU A 67 4.74 8.53 -15.19
C GLU A 67 4.81 9.11 -13.77
N ASN A 68 5.23 8.28 -12.81
CA ASN A 68 5.57 8.67 -11.45
C ASN A 68 6.96 8.13 -11.09
N PRO A 69 7.76 8.83 -10.27
CA PRO A 69 9.08 8.39 -9.82
C PRO A 69 8.99 7.34 -8.70
N ILE A 70 8.18 6.31 -8.90
CA ILE A 70 7.91 5.29 -7.87
C ILE A 70 9.19 4.51 -7.59
N GLU A 71 9.67 4.58 -6.36
CA GLU A 71 10.82 3.79 -5.94
C GLU A 71 10.43 2.30 -5.89
N ASN A 72 11.06 1.51 -6.75
CA ASN A 72 10.99 0.04 -6.79
C ASN A 72 11.23 -0.52 -5.35
N PRO A 73 10.56 -1.60 -4.89
CA PRO A 73 10.28 -1.92 -3.49
C PRO A 73 11.47 -2.49 -2.71
N LYS A 74 12.63 -1.84 -2.76
CA LYS A 74 13.68 -1.97 -1.75
C LYS A 74 13.16 -1.61 -0.35
N SER A 75 12.09 -0.82 -0.28
CA SER A 75 11.28 -0.59 0.91
C SER A 75 10.67 -1.86 1.51
N LEU A 76 10.37 -2.91 0.73
CA LEU A 76 9.90 -4.20 1.29
C LEU A 76 11.03 -5.01 1.95
N GLU A 77 12.26 -4.89 1.47
CA GLU A 77 13.43 -5.45 2.17
C GLU A 77 13.76 -4.66 3.44
N GLN A 78 13.61 -3.34 3.38
CA GLN A 78 13.75 -2.47 4.56
C GLN A 78 12.67 -2.77 5.60
N LEU A 79 11.41 -2.97 5.17
CA LEU A 79 10.30 -3.37 6.03
C LEU A 79 10.55 -4.75 6.66
N LYS A 80 11.07 -5.72 5.88
CA LYS A 80 11.51 -7.03 6.42
C LYS A 80 12.64 -6.89 7.44
N TYR A 81 13.58 -5.97 7.20
CA TYR A 81 14.68 -5.67 8.10
C TYR A 81 14.18 -5.05 9.42
N ASP A 82 13.31 -4.04 9.33
CA ASP A 82 12.73 -3.35 10.48
C ASP A 82 11.85 -4.29 11.32
N TYR A 83 11.06 -5.16 10.68
CA TYR A 83 10.27 -6.20 11.35
C TYR A 83 11.15 -7.22 12.09
N LYS A 84 12.26 -7.67 11.46
CA LYS A 84 13.24 -8.56 12.12
C LYS A 84 13.98 -7.88 13.27
N LYS A 85 14.26 -6.59 13.15
CA LYS A 85 14.92 -5.79 14.19
C LYS A 85 14.01 -5.62 15.40
N GLN A 86 12.77 -5.19 15.19
CA GLN A 86 11.74 -5.13 16.24
C GLN A 86 11.51 -6.49 16.90
N TYR A 87 11.50 -7.58 16.13
CA TYR A 87 11.40 -8.95 16.69
C TYR A 87 12.57 -9.31 17.60
N LYS A 88 13.81 -9.00 17.21
CA LYS A 88 15.00 -9.27 18.05
C LYS A 88 15.01 -8.41 19.31
N GLU A 89 14.65 -7.14 19.19
CA GLU A 89 14.56 -6.21 20.32
C GLU A 89 13.45 -6.64 21.30
N ALA A 90 12.29 -7.04 20.81
CA ALA A 90 11.18 -7.55 21.63
C ALA A 90 11.56 -8.86 22.39
N VAL A 91 12.32 -9.76 21.75
CA VAL A 91 12.76 -11.03 22.36
C VAL A 91 13.85 -10.81 23.44
N SER A 92 14.69 -9.78 23.29
CA SER A 92 15.68 -9.43 24.31
C SER A 92 15.09 -8.74 25.54
N VAL A 93 13.85 -8.22 25.46
CA VAL A 93 13.23 -7.42 26.52
C VAL A 93 12.11 -8.17 27.26
N ASN A 94 11.56 -9.27 26.73
CA ASN A 94 10.51 -10.05 27.40
C ASN A 94 10.67 -11.57 27.23
N GLN A 95 11.08 -12.25 28.31
CA GLN A 95 10.87 -13.69 28.47
C GLN A 95 9.39 -13.96 28.82
N ALA A 96 8.47 -13.93 27.85
CA ALA A 96 7.18 -14.60 27.95
C ALA A 96 6.38 -14.55 26.62
N LEU A 97 6.17 -15.75 26.06
CA LEU A 97 4.98 -16.25 25.35
C LEU A 97 4.03 -15.24 24.66
N ILE A 98 4.06 -15.24 23.32
CA ILE A 98 2.86 -15.02 22.47
C ILE A 98 3.02 -15.81 21.15
N PRO A 99 1.92 -16.16 20.45
CA PRO A 99 1.73 -17.47 19.81
C PRO A 99 2.44 -17.58 18.46
N TYR A 100 2.74 -18.83 18.11
CA TYR A 100 3.28 -19.27 16.82
C TYR A 100 2.59 -18.55 15.64
N VAL A 101 3.35 -17.71 14.91
CA VAL A 101 2.91 -17.19 13.62
C VAL A 101 3.00 -18.33 12.64
N ASP A 102 1.85 -18.90 12.31
CA ASP A 102 1.72 -20.00 11.36
C ASP A 102 2.35 -19.60 10.00
N LYS A 103 3.13 -20.53 9.44
CA LYS A 103 3.80 -20.43 8.14
C LYS A 103 2.85 -20.03 7.02
N ASP A 104 1.55 -20.29 7.17
CA ASP A 104 0.52 -19.94 6.21
C ASP A 104 0.21 -18.44 6.13
N SER A 105 0.64 -17.62 7.10
CA SER A 105 0.52 -16.15 7.02
C SER A 105 1.42 -15.54 5.93
N ILE A 106 2.44 -16.28 5.46
CA ILE A 106 3.29 -15.89 4.32
C ILE A 106 2.61 -16.23 2.97
N SER A 107 1.66 -17.18 2.96
CA SER A 107 0.95 -17.60 1.75
C SER A 107 0.05 -16.49 1.18
N VAL A 108 -0.53 -15.66 2.06
CA VAL A 108 -1.37 -14.51 1.66
C VAL A 108 -0.55 -13.42 0.96
N VAL A 109 0.72 -13.23 1.34
CA VAL A 109 1.59 -12.24 0.69
C VAL A 109 2.11 -12.74 -0.67
N THR A 110 2.29 -14.06 -0.81
CA THR A 110 2.81 -14.65 -2.06
C THR A 110 1.74 -14.72 -3.16
N SER A 111 0.46 -14.88 -2.80
CA SER A 111 -0.66 -14.90 -3.77
C SER A 111 -0.88 -13.57 -4.49
N TYR A 112 -0.54 -12.44 -3.86
CA TYR A 112 -0.54 -11.13 -4.51
C TYR A 112 0.61 -10.97 -5.53
N ILE A 113 1.74 -11.67 -5.34
CA ILE A 113 2.90 -11.60 -6.26
C ILE A 113 2.66 -12.46 -7.52
N THR A 114 1.95 -13.58 -7.44
CA THR A 114 1.73 -14.46 -8.61
C THR A 114 0.64 -14.01 -9.58
N THR A 115 -0.28 -13.13 -9.15
CA THR A 115 -1.42 -12.69 -10.00
C THR A 115 -1.01 -11.59 -10.98
N TYR A 116 0.10 -10.90 -10.75
CA TYR A 116 0.74 -10.00 -11.71
C TYR A 116 1.96 -10.66 -12.37
N LYS A 117 1.75 -11.82 -12.98
CA LYS A 117 2.60 -12.25 -14.10
C LYS A 117 2.09 -11.55 -15.35
N PHE A 118 2.80 -10.50 -15.74
CA PHE A 118 2.81 -10.00 -17.10
C PHE A 118 2.99 -11.20 -18.07
N LYS A 119 2.01 -11.35 -18.97
CA LYS A 119 2.29 -11.86 -20.31
C LYS A 119 3.17 -10.86 -21.04
#